data_AF-A7IFD5-F1
#
_entry.id   AF-A7IFD5-F1
#
_cell.length_a   1.000
_cell.length_b   1.000
_cell.length_c   1.000
_cell.angle_alpha   90.00
_cell.angle_beta   90.00
_cell.angle_gamma   90.00
#
_symmetry.space_group_name_H-M   'P 1'
#
loop_
_entity.id
_entity.type
_entity.pdbx_description
1 polymer ?
#
loop_
_entity_poly.entity_id
_entity_poly.type
_entity_poly.pdbx_seq_one_letter_code
_entity_poly.pdbx_strand_id
1 'polypeptide(L)'
;MPQHTAISQVRPSPYRRTEPPHVRDARPCGETYASPSRTGLCVMTSWTRVLLVLAGLMGAAGVASAAAAAHVGGGANLETAAHFLLFHAAALVGLGALSLLLGRGRVVLQLGASAIALGALLFSGDLASRALMEVKLLGGSAPFGGSLMILGWLTVGASALVARRA
;
A
#
# COMPACT_ATOMS: atom_id res chain seq x y z
N MET A 1 -49.36 57.73 46.58
CA MET A 1 -49.20 56.90 45.36
C MET A 1 -49.21 57.82 44.15
N PRO A 2 -48.39 57.64 43.10
CA PRO A 2 -47.19 56.79 42.90
C PRO A 2 -45.93 57.64 42.62
N GLN A 3 -44.73 57.17 42.23
CA GLN A 3 -43.81 56.07 42.55
C GLN A 3 -42.61 56.25 41.58
N HIS A 4 -41.44 55.68 41.92
CA HIS A 4 -40.36 55.24 41.00
C HIS A 4 -39.40 56.30 40.39
N THR A 5 -38.06 56.16 40.25
CA THR A 5 -37.01 55.19 40.64
C THR A 5 -35.62 55.78 40.26
N ALA A 6 -34.55 55.36 40.95
CA ALA A 6 -33.18 55.03 40.47
C ALA A 6 -32.24 56.14 39.90
N ILE A 7 -31.10 56.42 40.54
CA ILE A 7 -29.77 55.75 40.45
C ILE A 7 -29.10 55.94 39.07
N SER A 8 -27.97 56.65 39.01
CA SER A 8 -26.64 56.07 38.69
C SER A 8 -25.60 57.15 38.38
N GLN A 9 -24.60 57.23 39.24
CA GLN A 9 -23.31 57.88 39.05
C GLN A 9 -22.41 56.99 38.18
N VAL A 10 -21.83 57.46 37.06
CA VAL A 10 -20.50 57.00 36.59
C VAL A 10 -19.82 58.11 35.75
N ARG A 11 -18.55 58.38 36.09
CA ARG A 11 -17.60 59.34 35.50
C ARG A 11 -17.16 59.01 34.06
N PRO A 12 -16.54 59.96 33.32
CA PRO A 12 -16.05 59.73 31.96
C PRO A 12 -14.88 58.75 31.93
N SER A 13 -14.90 57.83 30.96
CA SER A 13 -13.78 56.92 30.67
C SER A 13 -12.77 57.58 29.71
N PRO A 14 -11.46 57.59 30.04
CA PRO A 14 -10.41 58.09 29.19
C PRO A 14 -10.05 57.00 28.17
N TYR A 15 -10.69 57.00 27.01
CA TYR A 15 -10.33 56.06 25.95
C TYR A 15 -8.99 56.47 25.33
N ARG A 16 -7.97 55.87 25.93
CA ARG A 16 -6.60 55.64 25.50
C ARG A 16 -6.46 55.56 23.98
N ARG A 17 -5.70 56.53 23.45
CA ARG A 17 -5.14 56.54 22.09
C ARG A 17 -4.27 55.28 21.91
N THR A 18 -4.68 54.36 21.04
CA THR A 18 -3.82 53.27 20.56
C THR A 18 -3.53 53.54 19.08
N GLU A 19 -2.27 53.84 18.79
CA GLU A 19 -1.73 54.05 17.44
C GLU A 19 -1.88 52.77 16.59
N PRO A 20 -2.17 52.87 15.29
CA PRO A 20 -2.21 51.71 14.41
C PRO A 20 -0.77 51.28 14.05
N PRO A 21 -0.42 49.99 14.19
CA PRO A 21 0.87 49.49 13.71
C PRO A 21 0.89 49.43 12.17
N HIS A 22 1.99 49.92 11.61
CA HIS A 22 2.37 49.90 10.19
C HIS A 22 1.94 48.61 9.47
N VAL A 23 1.05 48.76 8.49
CA VAL A 23 0.70 47.73 7.51
C VAL A 23 1.95 47.42 6.69
N ARG A 24 2.60 46.31 7.02
CA ARG A 24 3.65 45.69 6.23
C ARG A 24 3.05 45.13 4.95
N ASP A 25 3.64 45.53 3.83
CA ASP A 25 3.69 44.86 2.52
C ASP A 25 2.71 43.69 2.32
N ALA A 26 1.57 44.00 1.70
CA ALA A 26 0.73 43.00 1.06
C ALA A 26 1.50 42.42 -0.15
N ARG A 27 2.17 41.27 0.06
CA ARG A 27 2.62 40.43 -1.06
C ARG A 27 1.37 39.91 -1.79
N PRO A 28 1.26 40.05 -3.12
CA PRO A 28 0.14 39.51 -3.87
C PRO A 28 0.04 38.00 -3.68
N CYS A 29 -1.17 37.53 -3.38
CA CYS A 29 -1.51 36.12 -3.36
C CYS A 29 -1.43 35.59 -4.80
N GLY A 30 -0.33 34.91 -5.12
CA GLY A 30 -0.12 34.31 -6.43
C GLY A 30 1.19 33.54 -6.41
N GLU A 31 1.11 32.24 -6.71
CA GLU A 31 2.25 31.34 -6.92
C GLU A 31 2.93 30.81 -5.65
N THR A 32 2.12 30.23 -4.78
CA THR A 32 2.53 28.96 -4.17
C THR A 32 2.63 27.93 -5.30
N TYR A 33 3.77 27.88 -6.00
CA TYR A 33 4.18 26.62 -6.64
C TYR A 33 4.33 25.63 -5.49
N ALA A 34 3.25 24.92 -5.20
CA ALA A 34 3.29 23.70 -4.42
C ALA A 34 4.24 22.77 -5.19
N SER A 35 5.50 22.78 -4.79
CA SER A 35 6.45 21.73 -5.11
C SER A 35 5.70 20.41 -4.92
N PRO A 36 5.55 19.55 -5.95
CA PRO A 36 4.91 18.25 -5.80
C PRO A 36 5.67 17.54 -4.70
N SER A 37 5.04 17.51 -3.55
CA SER A 37 5.72 17.22 -2.32
C SER A 37 6.19 15.77 -2.42
N ARG A 38 7.51 15.54 -2.28
CA ARG A 38 8.10 14.20 -2.13
C ARG A 38 7.47 13.43 -0.94
N THR A 39 6.59 14.07 -0.19
CA THR A 39 5.73 13.54 0.88
C THR A 39 4.89 12.36 0.42
N GLY A 40 4.41 12.31 -0.84
CA GLY A 40 3.70 11.14 -1.36
C GLY A 40 4.58 9.88 -1.51
N LEU A 41 5.86 10.07 -1.81
CA LEU A 41 6.84 8.97 -1.83
C LEU A 41 7.31 8.61 -0.41
N CYS A 42 7.40 9.56 0.51
CA CYS A 42 7.86 9.31 1.88
C CYS A 42 6.91 8.38 2.68
N VAL A 43 5.62 8.33 2.33
CA VAL A 43 4.62 7.47 2.99
C VAL A 43 4.76 5.98 2.61
N MET A 44 5.28 5.68 1.42
CA MET A 44 5.51 4.28 1.00
C MET A 44 6.87 3.79 1.50
N THR A 45 6.88 2.82 2.42
CA THR A 45 8.15 2.20 2.83
C THR A 45 8.82 1.56 1.63
N SER A 46 10.16 1.52 1.67
CA SER A 46 10.99 0.83 0.67
C SER A 46 10.46 -0.58 0.38
N TRP A 47 10.06 -1.32 1.41
CA TRP A 47 9.52 -2.67 1.26
C TRP A 47 8.18 -2.73 0.52
N THR A 48 7.25 -1.81 0.78
CA THR A 48 5.98 -1.77 0.03
C THR A 48 6.23 -1.56 -1.47
N ARG A 49 7.24 -0.76 -1.83
CA ARG A 49 7.63 -0.56 -3.23
C ARG A 49 8.15 -1.85 -3.87
N VAL A 50 9.00 -2.60 -3.14
CA VAL A 50 9.50 -3.89 -3.61
C VAL A 50 8.33 -4.85 -3.87
N LEU A 51 7.37 -4.93 -2.95
CA LEU A 51 6.18 -5.77 -3.14
C LEU A 51 5.34 -5.37 -4.36
N LEU A 52 5.20 -4.06 -4.64
CA LEU A 52 4.48 -3.58 -5.82
C LEU A 52 5.25 -3.85 -7.12
N VAL A 53 6.59 -3.73 -7.11
CA VAL A 53 7.42 -4.12 -8.25
C VAL A 53 7.26 -5.61 -8.53
N LEU A 54 7.33 -6.46 -7.50
CA LEU A 54 7.11 -7.90 -7.62
C LEU A 54 5.70 -8.20 -8.14
N ALA A 55 4.67 -7.50 -7.66
CA ALA A 55 3.31 -7.65 -8.15
C ALA A 55 3.20 -7.33 -9.65
N GLY A 56 3.82 -6.24 -10.10
CA GLY A 56 3.86 -5.87 -11.52
C GLY A 56 4.57 -6.92 -12.38
N LEU A 57 5.73 -7.41 -11.92
CA LEU A 57 6.46 -8.48 -12.60
C LEU A 57 5.67 -9.78 -12.67
N MET A 58 4.99 -10.16 -11.58
CA MET A 58 4.12 -11.33 -11.54
C MET A 58 2.93 -11.17 -12.48
N GLY A 59 2.30 -9.99 -12.53
CA GLY A 59 1.22 -9.70 -13.47
C GLY A 59 1.68 -9.84 -14.92
N ALA A 60 2.81 -9.24 -15.27
CA ALA A 60 3.39 -9.34 -16.61
C ALA A 60 3.73 -10.79 -16.97
N ALA A 61 4.37 -11.53 -16.06
CA ALA A 61 4.71 -12.94 -16.27
C ALA A 61 3.46 -13.84 -16.38
N GLY A 62 2.40 -13.53 -15.62
CA GLY A 62 1.13 -14.24 -15.69
C GLY A 62 0.43 -14.04 -17.04
N VAL A 63 0.36 -12.81 -17.54
CA VAL A 63 -0.16 -12.52 -18.89
C VAL A 63 0.69 -13.21 -19.97
N ALA A 64 2.02 -13.14 -19.85
CA ALA A 64 2.93 -13.81 -20.77
C ALA A 64 2.72 -15.34 -20.77
N SER A 65 2.50 -15.93 -19.59
CA SER A 65 2.24 -17.37 -19.45
C SER A 65 0.88 -17.76 -20.04
N ALA A 66 -0.17 -16.95 -19.85
CA ALA A 66 -1.48 -17.16 -20.46
C ALA A 66 -1.39 -17.08 -22.00
N ALA A 67 -0.68 -16.08 -22.53
CA ALA A 67 -0.46 -15.95 -23.96
C ALA A 67 0.34 -17.13 -24.53
N ALA A 68 1.38 -17.58 -23.83
CA ALA A 68 2.16 -18.75 -24.22
C ALA A 68 1.30 -20.02 -24.24
N ALA A 69 0.47 -20.24 -23.21
CA ALA A 69 -0.48 -21.35 -23.17
C ALA A 69 -1.44 -21.36 -24.37
N ALA A 70 -1.89 -20.18 -24.81
CA ALA A 70 -2.83 -20.04 -25.93
C ALA A 70 -2.19 -20.14 -27.32
N HIS A 71 -0.95 -19.65 -27.49
CA HIS A 71 -0.33 -19.48 -28.82
C HIS A 71 0.88 -20.36 -29.09
N VAL A 72 1.66 -20.72 -28.07
CA VAL A 72 2.91 -21.49 -28.22
C VAL A 72 2.69 -22.95 -27.87
N GLY A 73 1.86 -23.23 -26.88
CA GLY A 73 1.74 -24.53 -26.23
C GLY A 73 2.25 -24.48 -24.79
N GLY A 74 2.13 -25.60 -24.07
CA GLY A 74 2.47 -25.70 -22.64
C GLY A 74 1.30 -26.14 -21.74
N GLY A 75 0.10 -26.22 -22.33
CA GLY A 75 -1.07 -26.91 -21.76
C GLY A 75 -1.45 -26.42 -20.36
N ALA A 76 -2.03 -27.33 -19.57
CA ALA A 76 -2.55 -27.04 -18.24
C ALA A 76 -1.49 -26.47 -17.27
N ASN A 77 -0.20 -26.72 -17.49
CA ASN A 77 0.88 -26.22 -16.62
C ASN A 77 1.07 -24.71 -16.77
N LEU A 78 1.16 -24.17 -17.99
CA LEU A 78 1.26 -22.72 -18.19
C LEU A 78 -0.03 -21.99 -17.82
N GLU A 79 -1.18 -22.61 -18.08
CA GLU A 79 -2.46 -22.06 -17.66
C GLU A 79 -2.53 -21.96 -16.12
N THR A 80 -2.12 -23.01 -15.42
CA THR A 80 -2.05 -22.99 -13.95
C THR A 80 -1.04 -21.94 -13.46
N ALA A 81 0.16 -21.87 -14.05
CA ALA A 81 1.16 -20.87 -13.72
C ALA A 81 0.63 -19.43 -13.91
N ALA A 82 -0.08 -19.18 -15.01
CA ALA A 82 -0.68 -17.89 -15.30
C ALA A 82 -1.69 -17.47 -14.23
N HIS A 83 -2.62 -18.36 -13.88
CA HIS A 83 -3.61 -18.10 -12.84
C HIS A 83 -2.96 -17.80 -11.49
N PHE A 84 -1.99 -18.62 -11.07
CA PHE A 84 -1.28 -18.39 -9.81
C PHE A 84 -0.54 -17.05 -9.81
N LEU A 85 0.14 -16.68 -10.89
CA LEU A 85 0.83 -15.40 -10.98
C LEU A 85 -0.13 -14.21 -10.95
N LEU A 86 -1.22 -14.26 -11.72
CA LEU A 86 -2.20 -13.16 -11.81
C LEU A 86 -2.96 -12.96 -10.48
N PHE A 87 -3.44 -14.03 -9.86
CA PHE A 87 -4.16 -13.92 -8.59
C PHE A 87 -3.27 -13.38 -7.48
N HIS A 88 -2.03 -13.86 -7.39
CA HIS A 88 -1.10 -13.38 -6.37
C HIS A 88 -0.54 -11.99 -6.69
N ALA A 89 -0.43 -11.59 -7.96
CA ALA A 89 -0.12 -10.21 -8.33
C ALA A 89 -1.20 -9.25 -7.81
N ALA A 90 -2.47 -9.53 -8.07
CA ALA A 90 -3.58 -8.72 -7.56
C ALA A 90 -3.60 -8.69 -6.03
N ALA A 91 -3.39 -9.83 -5.38
CA ALA A 91 -3.27 -9.92 -3.93
C ALA A 91 -2.13 -9.05 -3.39
N LEU A 92 -0.94 -9.07 -4.00
CA LEU A 92 0.20 -8.26 -3.57
C LEU A 92 -0.05 -6.76 -3.71
N VAL A 93 -0.74 -6.32 -4.76
CA VAL A 93 -1.17 -4.93 -4.88
C VAL A 93 -2.08 -4.55 -3.72
N GLY A 94 -3.08 -5.39 -3.41
CA GLY A 94 -4.01 -5.19 -2.30
C GLY A 94 -3.30 -5.17 -0.93
N LEU A 95 -2.42 -6.14 -0.66
CA LEU A 95 -1.65 -6.23 0.58
C LEU A 95 -0.64 -5.08 0.70
N GLY A 96 -0.04 -4.66 -0.41
CA GLY A 96 0.85 -3.51 -0.48
C GLY A 96 0.11 -2.23 -0.09
N ALA A 97 -1.06 -1.98 -0.68
CA ALA A 97 -1.92 -0.85 -0.33
C ALA A 97 -2.38 -0.91 1.14
N LEU A 98 -2.82 -2.08 1.61
CA LEU A 98 -3.23 -2.29 2.99
C LEU A 98 -2.08 -2.00 3.97
N SER A 99 -0.84 -2.35 3.61
CA SER A 99 0.34 -2.09 4.44
C SER A 99 0.61 -0.60 4.69
N LEU A 100 0.10 0.29 3.83
CA LEU A 100 0.21 1.75 4.01
C LEU A 100 -0.78 2.28 5.05
N LEU A 101 -1.87 1.55 5.29
CA LEU A 101 -2.93 1.90 6.25
C LEU A 101 -2.65 1.35 7.64
N LEU A 102 -1.80 0.32 7.74
CA LEU A 102 -1.48 -0.35 9.01
C LEU A 102 -0.31 0.34 9.73
N GLY A 103 -0.53 0.71 10.99
CA GLY A 103 0.54 0.99 11.95
C GLY A 103 1.10 -0.31 12.55
N ARG A 104 0.34 -0.94 13.44
CA ARG A 104 0.68 -2.24 14.05
C ARG A 104 0.32 -3.40 13.11
N GLY A 105 1.12 -4.47 13.13
CA GLY A 105 0.91 -5.64 12.26
C GLY A 105 1.43 -5.47 10.82
N ARG A 106 1.86 -4.26 10.41
CA ARG A 106 2.43 -3.99 9.08
C ARG A 106 3.59 -4.92 8.71
N VAL A 107 4.54 -5.12 9.63
CA VAL A 107 5.72 -5.97 9.38
C VAL A 107 5.29 -7.42 9.14
N VAL A 108 4.35 -7.93 9.94
CA VAL A 108 3.80 -9.29 9.79
C VAL A 108 3.09 -9.44 8.45
N LEU A 109 2.29 -8.45 8.06
CA LEU A 109 1.62 -8.42 6.75
C LEU A 109 2.64 -8.44 5.61
N GLN A 110 3.70 -7.64 5.71
CA GLN A 110 4.76 -7.56 4.71
C GLN A 110 5.57 -8.87 4.60
N LEU A 111 5.83 -9.55 5.71
CA LEU A 111 6.44 -10.88 5.70
C LEU A 111 5.55 -11.91 5.01
N GLY A 112 4.25 -11.94 5.32
CA GLY A 112 3.29 -12.82 4.68
C GLY A 112 3.18 -12.57 3.16
N ALA A 113 3.10 -11.29 2.76
CA ALA A 113 3.10 -10.89 1.36
C ALA A 113 4.40 -11.32 0.64
N SER A 114 5.54 -11.21 1.31
CA SER A 114 6.84 -11.62 0.72
C SER A 114 6.91 -13.13 0.51
N ALA A 115 6.43 -13.91 1.48
CA ALA A 115 6.34 -15.37 1.36
C ALA A 115 5.40 -15.78 0.21
N ILE A 116 4.25 -15.12 0.07
CA ILE A 116 3.33 -15.32 -1.06
C ILE A 116 4.04 -15.04 -2.39
N ALA A 117 4.72 -13.90 -2.51
CA ALA A 117 5.41 -13.51 -3.74
C ALA A 117 6.47 -14.54 -4.15
N LEU A 118 7.34 -14.92 -3.21
CA LEU A 118 8.38 -15.92 -3.43
C LEU A 118 7.78 -17.30 -3.77
N GLY A 119 6.76 -17.72 -3.05
CA GLY A 119 6.11 -19.02 -3.26
C GLY A 119 5.44 -19.11 -4.64
N ALA A 120 4.74 -18.05 -5.04
CA ALA A 120 4.08 -17.98 -6.34
C ALA A 120 5.08 -17.96 -7.50
N LEU A 121 6.19 -17.22 -7.38
CA LEU A 121 7.26 -17.20 -8.38
C LEU A 121 7.94 -18.56 -8.51
N LEU A 122 8.27 -19.21 -7.38
CA LEU A 122 8.89 -20.53 -7.39
C LEU A 122 7.97 -21.62 -7.97
N PHE A 123 6.70 -21.62 -7.56
CA PHE A 123 5.69 -22.57 -8.05
C PHE A 123 5.47 -22.38 -9.55
N SER A 124 5.15 -21.15 -9.97
CA SER A 124 4.79 -20.86 -11.35
C SER A 124 5.99 -20.97 -12.29
N GLY A 125 7.19 -20.61 -11.84
CA GLY A 125 8.42 -20.80 -12.59
C GLY A 125 8.75 -22.27 -12.83
N ASP A 126 8.52 -23.15 -11.85
CA ASP A 126 8.68 -24.60 -12.02
C ASP A 126 7.69 -25.15 -13.05
N LEU A 127 6.42 -24.75 -12.99
CA LEU A 127 5.41 -25.14 -13.97
C LEU A 127 5.76 -24.63 -15.38
N ALA A 128 6.19 -23.38 -15.51
CA ALA A 128 6.59 -22.79 -16.77
C ALA A 128 7.80 -23.51 -17.39
N SER A 129 8.82 -23.85 -16.59
CA SER A 129 9.96 -24.62 -17.07
C SER A 129 9.58 -26.03 -17.51
N ARG A 130 8.72 -26.72 -16.75
CA ARG A 130 8.23 -28.04 -17.15
C ARG A 130 7.46 -27.98 -18.48
N ALA A 131 6.75 -26.89 -18.71
CA ALA A 131 5.94 -26.71 -19.90
C ALA A 131 6.74 -26.26 -21.13
N LEU A 132 7.77 -25.44 -20.96
CA LEU A 132 8.52 -24.82 -22.06
C LEU A 132 9.86 -25.49 -22.36
N MET A 133 10.49 -26.06 -21.34
CA MET A 133 11.83 -26.62 -21.42
C MET A 133 11.86 -28.12 -21.13
N GLU A 134 10.72 -28.73 -20.76
CA GLU A 134 10.59 -30.12 -20.30
C GLU A 134 11.55 -30.53 -19.16
N VAL A 135 12.15 -29.54 -18.48
CA VAL A 135 13.04 -29.74 -17.33
C VAL A 135 12.39 -29.27 -16.04
N LYS A 136 12.70 -29.98 -14.95
CA LYS A 136 12.42 -29.54 -13.58
C LYS A 136 13.54 -28.59 -13.14
N LEU A 137 13.22 -27.32 -12.86
CA LEU A 137 14.23 -26.35 -12.43
C LEU A 137 14.87 -26.73 -11.10
N LEU A 138 14.07 -27.27 -10.18
CA LEU A 138 14.51 -27.74 -8.86
C LEU A 138 13.65 -28.94 -8.47
N GLY A 139 14.25 -30.05 -8.04
CA GLY A 139 13.50 -31.20 -7.54
C GLY A 139 12.70 -30.83 -6.28
N GLY A 140 11.45 -30.40 -6.43
CA GLY A 140 10.57 -30.00 -5.32
C GLY A 140 10.24 -28.51 -5.21
N SER A 141 10.56 -27.67 -6.19
CA SER A 141 10.15 -26.25 -6.22
C SER A 141 8.64 -26.07 -6.17
N ALA A 142 7.85 -26.89 -6.86
CA ALA A 142 6.38 -26.84 -6.79
C ALA A 142 5.83 -27.07 -5.36
N PRO A 143 6.12 -28.19 -4.66
CA PRO A 143 5.61 -28.39 -3.29
C PRO A 143 6.15 -27.38 -2.29
N PHE A 144 7.41 -26.94 -2.43
CA PHE A 144 7.97 -25.90 -1.58
C PHE A 144 7.30 -24.54 -1.83
N GLY A 145 7.08 -24.16 -3.09
CA GLY A 145 6.40 -22.92 -3.47
C GLY A 145 4.95 -22.88 -2.97
N GLY A 146 4.22 -23.98 -3.12
CA GLY A 146 2.87 -24.14 -2.56
C GLY A 146 2.83 -23.98 -1.04
N SER A 147 3.75 -24.64 -0.34
CA SER A 147 3.86 -24.54 1.12
C SER A 147 4.17 -23.12 1.59
N LEU A 148 5.06 -22.41 0.88
CA LEU A 148 5.42 -21.04 1.19
C LEU A 148 4.23 -20.08 0.99
N MET A 149 3.41 -20.29 -0.05
CA MET A 149 2.17 -19.54 -0.25
C MET A 149 1.18 -19.77 0.90
N ILE A 150 0.98 -21.02 1.33
CA ILE A 150 0.10 -21.36 2.46
C ILE A 150 0.57 -20.63 3.72
N LEU A 151 1.85 -20.75 4.07
CA LEU A 151 2.43 -20.07 5.24
C LEU A 151 2.31 -18.54 5.12
N GLY A 152 2.50 -17.99 3.93
CA GLY A 152 2.37 -16.57 3.66
C GLY A 152 0.95 -16.07 3.91
N TRP A 153 -0.07 -16.77 3.41
CA TRP A 153 -1.48 -16.45 3.66
C TRP A 153 -1.86 -16.58 5.13
N LEU A 154 -1.38 -17.61 5.83
CA LEU A 154 -1.58 -17.73 7.29
C LEU A 154 -0.95 -16.56 8.04
N THR A 155 0.24 -16.11 7.63
CA THR A 155 0.93 -14.97 8.20
C THR A 155 0.19 -13.66 7.95
N VAL A 156 -0.39 -13.48 6.75
CA VAL A 156 -1.30 -12.37 6.44
C VAL A 156 -2.49 -12.38 7.40
N GLY A 157 -3.12 -13.54 7.63
CA GLY A 157 -4.20 -13.68 8.62
C GLY A 157 -3.76 -13.32 10.05
N ALA A 158 -2.58 -13.79 10.47
CA ALA A 158 -2.00 -13.48 11.78
C ALA A 158 -1.73 -11.98 11.96
N SER A 159 -1.37 -11.25 10.89
CA SER A 159 -1.14 -9.81 10.94
C SER A 159 -2.38 -9.04 11.42
N ALA A 160 -3.58 -9.50 11.07
CA ALA A 160 -4.83 -8.90 11.50
C ALA A 160 -5.09 -9.11 13.01
N LEU A 161 -4.65 -10.23 13.58
CA LEU A 161 -4.75 -10.49 15.02
C LEU A 161 -3.79 -9.60 15.81
N VAL A 162 -2.58 -9.37 15.28
CA VAL A 162 -1.59 -8.48 15.88
C VAL A 162 -2.04 -7.02 15.81
N ALA A 163 -2.69 -6.62 14.73
CA ALA A 163 -3.21 -5.27 14.55
C ALA A 163 -4.31 -4.89 15.56
N ARG A 164 -5.14 -5.86 16.00
CA ARG A 164 -6.26 -5.64 16.93
C ARG A 164 -5.87 -5.50 18.40
N ARG A 165 -4.68 -5.93 18.81
CA ARG A 165 -4.23 -5.87 20.23
C ARG A 165 -3.69 -4.48 20.60
N ALA A 166 -4.51 -3.44 20.50
CA ALA A 166 -4.21 -2.07 20.92
C ALA A 166 -5.36 -1.52 21.76
#